data_AF-A0A147BKW5-F1
#
_entry.id   AF-A0A147BKW5-F1
#
_cell.length_a   1.000
_cell.length_b   1.000
_cell.length_c   1.000
_cell.angle_alpha   90.00
_cell.angle_beta   90.00
_cell.angle_gamma   90.00
#
_symmetry.space_group_name_H-M   'P 1'
#
loop_
_entity.id
_entity.type
_entity.pdbx_description
1 polymer ?
#
loop_
_entity_poly.entity_id
_entity_poly.type
_entity_poly.pdbx_seq_one_letter_code
_entity_poly.pdbx_strand_id
1 'polypeptide(L)'
;LPYGYQIWEATRLRRIRTGTALPPGELAAFGLLKEEDPICKARREYKVAGITHLLFVCKGLEDHKETSWGKLPAQDKRRKLSNWIHPTGQEQHRKAILDSLVEFMRESGAHKLI
;
A
#
# COMPACT_ATOMS: atom_id res chain seq x y z
N LEU A 1 -3.99 -15.36 -4.88
CA LEU A 1 -2.95 -14.48 -5.46
C LEU A 1 -2.36 -15.24 -6.63
N PRO A 2 -1.99 -14.58 -7.75
CA PRO A 2 -1.18 -15.22 -8.79
C PRO A 2 0.08 -15.85 -8.22
N TYR A 3 0.65 -16.84 -8.91
CA TYR A 3 1.91 -17.48 -8.51
C TYR A 3 3.12 -16.54 -8.71
N GLY A 4 4.24 -16.86 -8.04
CA GLY A 4 5.54 -16.17 -8.23
C GLY A 4 5.90 -15.10 -7.20
N TYR A 5 5.09 -14.90 -6.16
CA TYR A 5 5.45 -14.00 -5.05
C TYR A 5 6.35 -14.68 -4.02
N GLN A 6 7.31 -13.93 -3.50
CA GLN A 6 8.06 -14.31 -2.30
C GLN A 6 7.11 -14.40 -1.09
N ILE A 7 7.53 -15.15 -0.06
CA ILE A 7 6.70 -15.39 1.14
C ILE A 7 6.25 -14.07 1.78
N TRP A 8 7.16 -13.11 1.89
CA TRP A 8 6.83 -11.80 2.46
C TRP A 8 5.85 -11.02 1.58
N GLU A 9 6.05 -11.00 0.25
CA GLU A 9 5.16 -10.31 -0.70
C GLU A 9 3.73 -10.86 -0.62
N ALA A 10 3.62 -12.19 -0.68
CA ALA A 10 2.33 -12.88 -0.55
C ALA A 10 1.65 -12.58 0.79
N THR A 11 2.42 -12.49 1.88
CA THR A 11 1.90 -12.19 3.22
C THR A 11 1.38 -10.77 3.31
N ARG A 12 2.16 -9.78 2.85
CA ARG A 12 1.76 -8.37 2.84
C ARG A 12 0.55 -8.13 1.94
N LEU A 13 0.54 -8.69 0.73
CA LEU A 13 -0.61 -8.61 -0.18
C LEU A 13 -1.88 -9.21 0.43
N ARG A 14 -1.78 -10.34 1.15
CA ARG A 14 -2.93 -10.92 1.87
C ARG A 14 -3.44 -9.95 2.93
N ARG A 15 -2.57 -9.47 3.81
CA ARG A 15 -2.95 -8.55 4.90
C ARG A 15 -3.59 -7.26 4.37
N ILE A 16 -3.05 -6.70 3.28
CA ILE A 16 -3.62 -5.55 2.57
C ILE A 16 -5.05 -5.85 2.11
N ARG A 17 -5.25 -7.02 1.48
CA ARG A 17 -6.53 -7.42 0.92
C ARG A 17 -7.57 -7.80 1.96
N THR A 18 -7.15 -8.26 3.14
CA THR A 18 -8.03 -8.62 4.25
C THR A 18 -8.22 -7.49 5.26
N GLY A 19 -7.60 -6.33 5.04
CA GLY A 19 -7.68 -5.20 5.97
C GLY A 19 -6.91 -5.40 7.28
N THR A 20 -5.99 -6.37 7.33
CA THR A 20 -5.16 -6.71 8.50
C THR A 20 -3.69 -6.30 8.31
N ALA A 21 -3.46 -5.34 7.42
CA ALA A 21 -2.14 -4.83 7.03
C ALA A 21 -1.35 -4.28 8.20
N LEU A 22 -1.94 -3.38 8.98
CA LEU A 22 -1.26 -2.78 10.12
C LEU A 22 -1.63 -3.58 11.37
N PRO A 23 -0.65 -4.22 12.05
CA PRO A 23 -0.91 -4.87 13.33
C PRO A 23 -1.39 -3.83 14.36
N PRO A 24 -2.18 -4.24 15.38
CA PRO A 24 -2.69 -3.32 16.40
C PRO A 24 -1.63 -2.48 17.10
N GLY A 25 -0.41 -3.01 17.28
CA GLY A 25 0.72 -2.27 17.86
C GLY A 25 1.25 -1.15 16.97
N GLU A 26 1.31 -1.37 15.65
CA GLU A 26 1.70 -0.34 14.69
C GLU A 26 0.59 0.71 14.54
N LEU A 27 -0.68 0.28 14.53
CA LEU A 27 -1.84 1.18 14.58
C LEU A 27 -1.82 2.11 15.81
N ALA A 28 -1.38 1.58 16.97
CA ALA A 28 -1.19 2.37 18.19
C ALA A 28 0.01 3.33 18.09
N ALA A 29 1.14 2.87 17.53
CA ALA A 29 2.36 3.67 17.30
C ALA A 29 2.15 4.84 16.32
N PHE A 30 1.19 4.74 15.40
CA PHE A 30 0.75 5.87 14.57
C PHE A 30 -0.05 6.95 15.32
N GLY A 31 -0.15 6.88 16.65
CA GLY A 31 -0.68 7.97 17.47
C GLY A 31 -2.17 7.87 17.76
N LEU A 32 -2.60 6.75 18.36
CA LEU A 32 -3.49 6.84 19.51
C LEU A 32 -2.61 7.06 20.76
N LEU A 33 -2.18 8.32 20.94
CA LEU A 33 -1.45 8.95 22.06
C LEU A 33 0.10 8.92 22.12
N LYS A 34 0.63 10.16 22.05
CA LYS A 34 1.87 10.83 22.52
C LYS A 34 3.28 10.35 22.08
N GLU A 35 3.87 11.23 21.24
CA GLU A 35 5.27 11.68 21.18
C GLU A 35 6.37 10.61 21.11
N GLU A 36 6.68 10.15 19.88
CA GLU A 36 7.92 10.46 19.13
C GLU A 36 7.94 9.61 17.83
N ASP A 37 8.29 10.25 16.72
CA ASP A 37 8.02 9.88 15.31
C ASP A 37 8.27 8.41 14.88
N PRO A 38 7.39 7.85 14.02
CA PRO A 38 7.59 8.05 12.58
C PRO A 38 6.30 8.48 11.83
N ILE A 39 6.02 9.78 11.76
CA ILE A 39 4.85 10.35 11.08
C ILE A 39 5.20 10.78 9.64
N CYS A 40 4.32 10.44 8.68
CA CYS A 40 4.20 11.11 7.38
C CYS A 40 3.91 12.61 7.61
N LYS A 41 4.94 13.47 7.59
CA LYS A 41 4.88 14.94 7.88
C LYS A 41 3.85 15.75 7.07
N ALA A 42 3.24 15.17 6.03
CA ALA A 42 2.49 15.91 5.02
C ALA A 42 0.99 16.09 5.31
N ARG A 43 0.41 15.45 6.33
CA ARG A 43 -1.01 15.64 6.69
C ARG A 43 -1.23 15.58 8.21
N ARG A 44 -1.15 16.74 8.87
CA ARG A 44 -1.53 16.90 10.30
C ARG A 44 -3.03 16.67 10.58
N GLU A 45 -3.86 16.51 9.54
CA GLU A 45 -5.33 16.53 9.66
C GLU A 45 -6.01 15.15 9.63
N TYR A 46 -5.29 14.06 9.34
CA TYR A 46 -5.90 12.73 9.24
C TYR A 46 -5.56 11.87 10.45
N LYS A 47 -6.50 11.75 11.40
CA LYS A 47 -6.43 10.91 12.61
C LYS A 47 -6.46 9.39 12.35
N VAL A 48 -6.20 8.94 11.12
CA VAL A 48 -6.32 7.53 10.74
C VAL A 48 -5.15 7.17 9.84
N ALA A 49 -4.02 6.80 10.44
CA ALA A 49 -2.93 6.14 9.73
C ALA A 49 -3.32 4.68 9.46
N GLY A 50 -4.18 4.51 8.45
CA GLY A 50 -4.59 3.20 7.94
C GLY A 50 -3.86 2.83 6.66
N ILE A 51 -4.11 1.63 6.16
CA ILE A 51 -3.60 1.18 4.85
C ILE A 51 -3.96 2.15 3.72
N THR A 52 -5.14 2.76 3.77
CA THR A 52 -5.56 3.77 2.81
C THR A 52 -4.65 5.00 2.83
N HIS A 53 -4.20 5.40 4.02
CA HIS A 53 -3.25 6.50 4.13
C HIS A 53 -1.91 6.12 3.51
N LEU A 54 -1.35 4.98 3.94
CA LEU A 54 -0.04 4.52 3.52
C LEU A 54 0.05 4.27 2.01
N LEU A 55 -0.96 3.63 1.42
CA LEU A 55 -0.92 3.23 0.01
C LEU A 55 -1.44 4.33 -0.94
N PHE A 56 -2.32 5.22 -0.49
CA PHE A 56 -3.09 6.07 -1.42
C PHE A 56 -3.04 7.57 -1.12
N VAL A 57 -2.95 7.97 0.16
CA VAL A 57 -3.19 9.37 0.59
C VAL A 57 -1.93 10.09 1.07
N CYS A 58 -0.90 9.39 1.55
CA CYS A 58 0.33 10.01 2.05
C CYS A 58 1.09 10.67 0.90
N LYS A 59 1.19 12.01 0.95
CA LYS A 59 1.93 12.81 -0.04
C LYS A 59 3.42 12.49 -0.05
N GLY A 60 3.98 12.10 1.09
CA GLY A 60 5.40 11.70 1.18
C GLY A 60 5.72 10.43 0.39
N LEU A 61 4.71 9.66 -0.01
CA LEU A 61 4.85 8.45 -0.83
C LEU A 61 4.24 8.63 -2.24
N GLU A 62 3.87 9.87 -2.60
CA GLU A 62 3.21 10.17 -3.86
C GLU A 62 4.09 9.84 -5.06
N ASP A 63 5.36 10.23 -5.04
CA ASP A 63 6.31 9.97 -6.14
C ASP A 63 6.52 8.47 -6.37
N HIS A 64 6.61 7.67 -5.29
CA HIS A 64 6.71 6.21 -5.38
C HIS A 64 5.43 5.59 -5.97
N LYS A 65 4.26 6.10 -5.55
CA LYS A 65 2.95 5.67 -6.07
C LYS A 65 2.83 6.01 -7.55
N GLU A 66 3.17 7.23 -7.95
CA GLU A 66 3.13 7.66 -9.35
C GLU A 66 4.11 6.88 -10.22
N THR A 67 5.31 6.59 -9.72
CA THR A 67 6.31 5.76 -10.40
C THR A 67 5.78 4.35 -10.63
N SER A 68 5.23 3.74 -9.58
CA SER A 68 4.60 2.41 -9.65
C SER A 68 3.42 2.37 -10.63
N TRP A 69 2.54 3.38 -10.59
CA TRP A 69 1.41 3.49 -11.51
C TRP A 69 1.81 3.87 -12.94
N GLY A 70 2.92 4.58 -13.10
CA GLY A 70 3.47 4.97 -14.40
C GLY A 70 3.82 3.78 -15.28
N LYS A 71 4.17 2.65 -14.64
CA LYS A 71 4.51 1.37 -15.29
C LYS A 71 3.26 0.56 -15.70
N LEU A 72 2.08 0.94 -15.24
CA LEU A 72 0.82 0.29 -15.62
C LEU A 72 0.28 0.88 -16.94
N PRO A 73 -0.40 0.07 -17.77
CA PRO A 73 -1.15 0.56 -18.92
C PRO A 73 -2.09 1.70 -18.55
N ALA A 74 -2.36 2.65 -19.46
CA ALA A 74 -3.18 3.83 -19.16
C ALA A 74 -4.60 3.48 -18.65
N GLN A 75 -5.18 2.39 -19.16
CA GLN A 75 -6.46 1.82 -18.70
C GLN A 75 -6.42 1.32 -17.24
N ASP A 76 -5.23 1.07 -16.73
CA ASP A 76 -4.92 0.56 -15.39
C ASP A 76 -4.31 1.61 -14.46
N LYS A 77 -4.17 2.87 -14.89
CA LYS A 77 -3.86 3.97 -13.98
C LYS A 77 -5.08 4.23 -13.08
N ARG A 78 -5.18 3.46 -11.99
CA ARG A 78 -6.42 3.28 -11.22
C ARG A 78 -6.73 4.51 -10.37
N ARG A 79 -7.95 5.05 -10.48
CA ARG A 79 -8.43 6.18 -9.65
C ARG A 79 -8.84 5.79 -8.22
N LYS A 80 -8.86 4.49 -7.88
CA LYS A 80 -9.35 3.97 -6.59
C LYS A 80 -8.41 2.93 -6.02
N LEU A 81 -8.08 3.06 -4.73
CA LEU A 81 -7.27 2.08 -3.99
C LEU A 81 -7.83 0.67 -4.10
N SER A 82 -9.16 0.50 -3.98
CA SER A 82 -9.85 -0.79 -4.06
C SER A 82 -9.44 -1.61 -5.27
N ASN A 83 -9.25 -0.94 -6.41
CA ASN A 83 -8.92 -1.62 -7.65
C ASN A 83 -7.43 -2.00 -7.69
N TRP A 84 -6.58 -1.33 -6.91
CA TRP A 84 -5.16 -1.66 -6.77
C TRP A 84 -4.95 -2.86 -5.82
N ILE A 85 -5.73 -2.92 -4.74
CA ILE A 85 -5.64 -4.00 -3.75
C ILE A 85 -6.46 -5.25 -4.14
N HIS A 86 -7.60 -5.08 -4.79
CA HIS A 86 -8.48 -6.15 -5.28
C HIS A 86 -8.67 -6.05 -6.79
N PRO A 87 -7.63 -6.32 -7.61
CA PRO A 87 -7.77 -6.26 -9.05
C PRO A 87 -8.68 -7.38 -9.57
N THR A 88 -9.56 -7.00 -10.50
CA THR A 88 -10.48 -7.89 -11.23
C THR A 88 -9.95 -8.15 -12.65
N GLY A 89 -10.55 -9.13 -13.35
CA GLY A 89 -10.15 -9.48 -14.72
C GLY A 89 -9.19 -10.67 -14.80
N GLN A 90 -8.50 -10.78 -15.94
CA GLN A 90 -7.61 -11.90 -16.26
C GLN A 90 -6.43 -12.01 -15.29
N GLU A 91 -5.89 -13.22 -15.14
CA GLU A 91 -4.81 -13.48 -14.16
C GLU A 91 -3.55 -12.65 -14.42
N GLN A 92 -3.09 -12.57 -15.66
CA GLN A 92 -1.90 -11.79 -16.04
C GLN A 92 -2.08 -10.30 -15.70
N HIS A 93 -3.26 -9.77 -15.97
CA HIS A 93 -3.62 -8.39 -15.65
C HIS A 93 -3.64 -8.15 -14.13
N ARG A 94 -4.31 -9.02 -13.36
CA ARG A 94 -4.30 -8.96 -11.90
C ARG A 94 -2.89 -9.03 -11.33
N LYS A 95 -2.02 -9.85 -11.92
CA LYS A 95 -0.62 -9.98 -11.54
C LYS A 95 0.14 -8.68 -11.76
N ALA A 96 0.05 -8.07 -12.95
CA ALA A 96 0.73 -6.79 -13.23
C ALA A 96 0.36 -5.70 -12.21
N ILE A 97 -0.91 -5.63 -11.80
CA ILE A 97 -1.38 -4.65 -10.82
C ILE A 97 -0.84 -4.96 -9.43
N LEU A 98 -0.87 -6.22 -8.99
CA LEU A 98 -0.30 -6.62 -7.70
C LEU A 98 1.22 -6.47 -7.67
N ASP A 99 1.91 -6.68 -8.79
CA ASP A 99 3.34 -6.47 -8.94
C ASP A 99 3.69 -4.98 -8.76
N SER A 100 2.90 -4.07 -9.34
CA SER A 100 3.07 -2.62 -9.10
C SER A 100 2.91 -2.25 -7.62
N LEU A 101 1.96 -2.87 -6.91
CA LEU A 101 1.75 -2.65 -5.47
C LEU A 101 2.93 -3.19 -4.64
N VAL A 102 3.47 -4.35 -5.01
CA VAL A 102 4.68 -4.91 -4.38
C VAL A 102 5.89 -4.01 -4.61
N GLU A 103 6.07 -3.52 -5.82
CA GLU A 103 7.15 -2.60 -6.17
C GLU A 103 7.04 -1.30 -5.36
N PHE A 104 5.85 -0.70 -5.30
CA PHE A 104 5.59 0.45 -4.43
C PHE A 104 6.00 0.17 -2.99
N MET A 105 5.57 -0.96 -2.41
CA MET A 105 5.90 -1.30 -1.02
C MET A 105 7.40 -1.50 -0.80
N ARG A 106 8.10 -2.01 -1.81
CA ARG A 106 9.54 -2.24 -1.77
C ARG A 106 10.31 -0.91 -1.83
N GLU A 107 9.99 -0.07 -2.79
CA GLU A 107 10.65 1.23 -3.01
C GLU A 107 10.36 2.23 -1.89
N SER A 108 9.12 2.29 -1.41
CA SER A 108 8.72 3.18 -0.30
C SER A 108 9.13 2.70 1.09
N GLY A 109 9.56 1.43 1.22
CA GLY A 109 9.77 0.80 2.53
C GLY A 109 8.49 0.45 3.30
N ALA A 110 7.30 0.69 2.73
CA ALA A 110 6.01 0.45 3.39
C ALA A 110 5.79 -1.01 3.82
N HIS A 111 6.47 -1.97 3.20
CA HIS A 111 6.43 -3.40 3.57
C HIS A 111 6.90 -3.68 5.01
N LYS A 112 7.66 -2.76 5.64
CA LYS A 112 8.11 -2.88 7.04
C LYS A 112 7.00 -2.61 8.04
N LEU A 113 5.98 -1.84 7.63
CA LEU A 113 4.85 -1.42 8.47
C LEU A 113 3.65 -2.37 8.32
N ILE A 114 3.63 -3.16 7.25
CA ILE A 114 2.56 -4.12 6.88
C ILE A 114 2.90 -5.52 7.41
#